data_AF-A0A928RIQ8-F1
#
_entry.id   AF-A0A928RIQ8-F1
#
_cell.length_a   1.000
_cell.length_b   1.000
_cell.length_c   1.000
_cell.angle_alpha   90.00
_cell.angle_beta   90.00
_cell.angle_gamma   90.00
#
_symmetry.space_group_name_H-M   'P 1'
#
loop_
_entity.id
_entity.type
_entity.pdbx_description
1 polymer ?
#
loop_
_entity_poly.entity_id
_entity_poly.type
_entity_poly.pdbx_seq_one_letter_code
_entity_poly.pdbx_strand_id
1 'polypeptide(L)'
;MSTMPSRGNTYYFKTSKMNCPENTLVFFQCGGCLIGYAIHLKTVLLENPVTLEDGEIYNGYYQFAENSVTLFEKLIGKEKMVEIYPEFKTFNQSHQFLPVAVLPAIFSELNAKSGFVKSYMQNNLPEEIADEDIQKLKEGTKKTITVNAYERNDKARRQCINYYKKKNGGVVKCEICGFNFGKTYG
;
A
#
# COMPACT_ATOMS: atom_id res chain seq x y z
N MET A 1 -9.06 -29.78 -2.04
CA MET A 1 -8.60 -28.41 -2.33
C MET A 1 -7.41 -28.52 -3.24
N SER A 2 -7.60 -28.36 -4.55
CA SER A 2 -6.52 -28.47 -5.53
C SER A 2 -5.66 -27.21 -5.46
N THR A 3 -4.55 -27.27 -4.74
CA THR A 3 -3.55 -26.19 -4.77
C THR A 3 -2.99 -26.10 -6.18
N MET A 4 -3.11 -24.93 -6.83
CA MET A 4 -2.44 -24.71 -8.11
C MET A 4 -0.94 -24.97 -7.93
N PRO A 5 -0.30 -25.76 -8.81
CA PRO A 5 1.14 -25.97 -8.74
C PRO A 5 1.86 -24.62 -8.81
N SER A 6 2.90 -24.44 -8.01
CA SER A 6 3.75 -23.25 -8.05
C SER A 6 4.50 -23.23 -9.39
N ARG A 7 3.95 -22.56 -10.40
CA ARG A 7 4.55 -22.40 -11.74
C ARG A 7 5.39 -21.12 -11.85
N GLY A 8 5.77 -20.53 -10.71
CA GLY A 8 6.33 -19.17 -10.66
C GLY A 8 5.36 -18.12 -11.20
N ASN A 9 5.87 -17.01 -11.73
CA ASN A 9 5.07 -15.96 -12.40
C ASN A 9 4.71 -16.33 -13.85
N THR A 10 4.62 -17.63 -14.15
CA THR A 10 4.44 -18.16 -15.50
C THR A 10 3.13 -18.92 -15.61
N TYR A 11 2.30 -18.55 -16.59
CA TYR A 11 1.01 -19.19 -16.84
C TYR A 11 0.95 -19.78 -18.25
N TYR A 12 0.87 -21.10 -18.34
CA TYR A 12 0.91 -21.82 -19.61
C TYR A 12 -0.46 -21.84 -20.31
N PHE A 13 -0.45 -21.72 -21.64
CA PHE A 13 -1.64 -21.87 -22.48
C PHE A 13 -1.46 -22.99 -23.51
N LYS A 14 -2.56 -23.70 -23.78
CA LYS A 14 -2.59 -24.80 -24.75
C LYS A 14 -2.63 -24.24 -26.16
N THR A 15 -3.82 -23.89 -26.66
CA THR A 15 -4.01 -23.49 -28.08
C THR A 15 -4.36 -22.02 -28.23
N SER A 16 -5.19 -21.49 -27.33
CA SER A 16 -5.68 -20.11 -27.37
C SER A 16 -4.74 -19.20 -26.59
N LYS A 17 -4.24 -18.14 -27.25
CA LYS A 17 -3.50 -17.06 -26.59
C LYS A 17 -4.41 -15.85 -26.33
N MET A 18 -4.19 -15.19 -25.21
CA MET A 18 -4.76 -13.88 -24.90
C MET A 18 -4.17 -12.87 -25.88
N ASN A 19 -5.04 -12.06 -26.46
CA ASN A 19 -4.60 -10.94 -27.29
C ASN A 19 -4.39 -9.71 -26.41
N CYS A 20 -3.32 -9.69 -25.60
CA CYS A 20 -2.99 -8.56 -24.76
C CYS A 20 -1.57 -8.04 -25.06
N PRO A 21 -1.38 -6.72 -25.15
CA PRO A 21 -0.04 -6.16 -25.26
C PRO A 21 0.76 -6.37 -23.96
N GLU A 22 2.07 -6.22 -24.07
CA GLU A 22 2.97 -6.18 -22.93
C GLU A 22 2.58 -5.03 -21.98
N ASN A 23 2.87 -5.20 -20.69
CA ASN A 23 2.52 -4.30 -19.58
C ASN A 23 1.02 -4.01 -19.40
N THR A 24 0.17 -4.97 -19.77
CA THR A 24 -1.29 -4.86 -19.55
C THR A 24 -1.68 -5.40 -18.18
N LEU A 25 -2.57 -4.69 -17.47
CA LEU A 25 -3.21 -5.20 -16.27
C LEU A 25 -4.25 -6.26 -16.65
N VAL A 26 -4.02 -7.50 -16.23
CA VAL A 26 -4.88 -8.65 -16.50
C VAL A 26 -5.62 -9.04 -15.23
N PHE A 27 -6.95 -9.15 -15.31
CA PHE A 27 -7.76 -9.68 -14.22
C PHE A 27 -7.95 -11.20 -14.38
N PHE A 28 -7.85 -11.91 -13.27
CA PHE A 28 -8.12 -13.34 -13.21
C PHE A 28 -9.58 -13.58 -12.83
N GLN A 29 -10.23 -14.49 -13.57
CA GLN A 29 -11.59 -14.94 -13.29
C GLN A 29 -11.62 -16.45 -13.02
N CYS A 30 -12.40 -16.87 -12.03
CA CYS A 30 -12.69 -18.27 -11.75
C CYS A 30 -14.12 -18.40 -11.25
N GLY A 31 -14.87 -19.40 -11.75
CA GLY A 31 -16.23 -19.67 -11.29
C GLY A 31 -17.21 -18.51 -11.45
N GLY A 32 -17.01 -17.61 -12.42
CA GLY A 32 -17.85 -16.42 -12.60
C GLY A 32 -17.62 -15.32 -11.57
N CYS A 33 -16.46 -15.31 -10.93
CA CYS A 33 -16.02 -14.24 -10.04
C CYS A 33 -14.61 -13.77 -10.44
N LEU A 34 -14.32 -12.48 -10.23
CA LEU A 34 -12.95 -12.00 -10.23
C LEU A 34 -12.23 -12.43 -8.96
N ILE A 35 -11.05 -13.01 -9.13
CA ILE A 35 -10.24 -13.56 -8.05
C ILE A 35 -8.92 -12.81 -7.83
N GLY A 36 -8.52 -11.93 -8.76
CA GLY A 36 -7.28 -11.18 -8.65
C GLY A 36 -6.90 -10.42 -9.92
N TYR A 37 -5.72 -9.81 -9.91
CA TYR A 37 -5.07 -9.21 -11.08
C TYR A 37 -3.57 -9.44 -11.09
N ALA A 38 -2.93 -9.27 -12.26
CA ALA A 38 -1.48 -9.19 -12.41
C ALA A 38 -1.09 -8.35 -13.62
N ILE A 39 0.16 -7.90 -13.67
CA ILE A 39 0.70 -7.18 -14.84
C ILE A 39 1.34 -8.19 -15.78
N HIS A 40 0.81 -8.32 -16.99
CA HIS A 40 1.37 -9.15 -18.05
C HIS A 40 2.64 -8.49 -18.59
N LEU A 41 3.80 -9.15 -18.49
CA LEU A 41 5.05 -8.65 -19.06
C LEU A 41 5.19 -9.07 -20.52
N LYS A 42 5.12 -10.38 -20.80
CA LYS A 42 5.35 -10.90 -22.14
C LYS A 42 4.62 -12.22 -22.37
N THR A 43 4.28 -12.45 -23.62
CA THR A 43 3.77 -13.74 -24.11
C THR A 43 4.88 -14.46 -24.87
N VAL A 44 5.22 -15.67 -24.45
CA VAL A 44 6.25 -16.50 -25.09
C VAL A 44 5.59 -17.71 -25.73
N LEU A 45 5.85 -17.92 -27.02
CA LEU A 45 5.48 -19.16 -27.73
C LEU A 45 6.68 -20.11 -27.68
N LEU A 46 6.43 -21.36 -27.35
CA LEU A 46 7.45 -22.39 -27.29
C LEU A 46 7.59 -23.02 -28.68
N GLU A 47 8.83 -23.16 -29.16
CA GLU A 47 9.11 -23.84 -30.42
C GLU A 47 8.73 -25.33 -30.35
N ASN A 48 8.92 -25.94 -29.18
CA ASN A 48 8.52 -27.31 -28.89
C ASN A 48 7.51 -27.29 -27.73
N PRO A 49 6.28 -27.79 -27.93
CA PRO A 49 5.27 -27.85 -26.89
C PRO A 49 5.75 -28.65 -25.68
N VAL A 50 5.41 -28.18 -24.48
CA VAL A 50 5.81 -28.80 -23.21
C VAL A 50 4.63 -29.53 -22.61
N THR A 51 4.86 -30.77 -22.19
CA THR A 51 3.90 -31.55 -21.40
C THR A 51 4.24 -31.39 -19.92
N LEU A 52 3.32 -30.83 -19.14
CA LEU A 52 3.50 -30.69 -17.68
C LEU A 52 2.94 -31.91 -16.94
N GLU A 53 3.12 -31.94 -15.62
CA GLU A 53 2.68 -33.04 -14.72
C GLU A 53 1.21 -33.42 -14.89
N ASP A 54 0.38 -32.47 -15.35
CA ASP A 54 -1.05 -32.66 -15.63
C ASP A 54 -1.33 -33.53 -16.88
N GLY A 55 -0.29 -33.94 -17.63
CA GLY A 55 -0.41 -34.71 -18.88
C GLY A 55 -0.85 -33.88 -20.10
N GLU A 56 -1.00 -32.57 -19.91
CA GLU A 56 -1.51 -31.63 -20.91
C GLU A 56 -0.38 -30.95 -21.68
N ILE A 57 -0.62 -30.71 -22.97
CA ILE A 57 0.36 -30.09 -23.88
C ILE A 57 0.14 -28.58 -23.96
N TYR A 58 1.21 -27.82 -23.72
CA TYR A 58 1.21 -26.37 -23.74
C TYR A 58 2.10 -25.82 -24.85
N ASN A 59 1.57 -24.92 -25.68
CA ASN A 59 2.31 -24.32 -26.80
C ASN A 59 3.03 -23.02 -26.41
N GLY A 60 2.80 -22.50 -25.20
CA GLY A 60 3.40 -21.26 -24.76
C GLY A 60 3.00 -20.88 -23.34
N TYR A 61 3.49 -19.73 -22.89
CA TYR A 61 3.18 -19.18 -21.59
C TYR A 61 3.14 -17.66 -21.55
N TYR A 62 2.38 -17.11 -20.61
CA TYR A 62 2.44 -15.71 -20.20
C TYR A 62 3.40 -15.58 -19.03
N GLN A 63 4.24 -14.55 -19.08
CA GLN A 63 5.04 -14.14 -17.96
C GLN A 63 4.42 -12.88 -17.34
N PHE A 64 4.14 -12.96 -16.04
CA PHE A 64 3.63 -11.84 -15.25
C PHE A 64 4.77 -11.20 -14.46
N ALA A 65 4.62 -9.91 -14.12
CA ALA A 65 5.63 -9.20 -13.35
C ALA A 65 5.73 -9.76 -11.93
N GLU A 66 6.96 -9.91 -11.46
CA GLU A 66 7.24 -10.31 -10.08
C GLU A 66 6.58 -9.31 -9.13
N ASN A 67 5.90 -9.80 -8.11
CA ASN A 67 5.17 -9.00 -7.11
C ASN A 67 3.95 -8.21 -7.65
N SER A 68 3.52 -8.44 -8.89
CA SER A 68 2.31 -7.79 -9.43
C SER A 68 1.03 -8.58 -9.24
N VAL A 69 1.15 -9.87 -8.89
CA VAL A 69 0.02 -10.77 -8.76
C VAL A 69 -0.64 -10.56 -7.41
N THR A 70 -1.86 -10.04 -7.44
CA THR A 70 -2.66 -9.76 -6.26
C THR A 70 -3.94 -10.57 -6.34
N LEU A 71 -4.20 -11.39 -5.32
CA LEU A 71 -5.47 -12.10 -5.16
C LEU A 71 -6.43 -11.30 -4.28
N PHE A 72 -7.71 -11.35 -4.60
CA PHE A 72 -8.74 -10.65 -3.84
C PHE A 72 -9.20 -11.52 -2.66
N GLU A 73 -9.19 -10.97 -1.45
CA GLU A 73 -9.87 -11.58 -0.29
C GLU A 73 -11.37 -11.70 -0.55
N LYS A 74 -11.94 -10.67 -1.18
CA LYS A 74 -13.35 -10.62 -1.54
C LYS A 74 -13.53 -10.80 -3.04
N LEU A 75 -14.15 -11.92 -3.40
CA LEU A 75 -14.50 -12.22 -4.78
C LEU A 75 -15.55 -11.23 -5.30
N ILE A 76 -15.30 -10.66 -6.48
CA ILE A 76 -16.27 -9.80 -7.16
C ILE A 76 -17.09 -10.67 -8.12
N GLY A 77 -18.31 -10.99 -7.71
CA GLY A 77 -19.27 -11.71 -8.54
C GLY A 77 -19.94 -10.84 -9.61
N LYS A 78 -20.80 -11.48 -10.41
CA LYS A 78 -21.47 -10.84 -11.55
C LYS A 78 -22.31 -9.63 -11.12
N GLU A 79 -23.06 -9.74 -10.04
CA GLU A 79 -23.98 -8.71 -9.55
C GLU A 79 -23.25 -7.37 -9.35
N LYS A 80 -22.11 -7.41 -8.65
CA LYS A 80 -21.25 -6.23 -8.44
C LYS A 80 -20.61 -5.70 -9.72
N MET A 81 -20.21 -6.58 -10.64
CA MET A 81 -19.67 -6.12 -11.92
C MET A 81 -20.72 -5.42 -12.78
N VAL A 82 -21.99 -5.82 -12.70
CA VAL A 82 -23.10 -5.12 -13.37
C VAL A 82 -23.35 -3.75 -12.74
N GLU A 83 -23.21 -3.62 -11.42
CA GLU A 83 -23.29 -2.30 -10.75
C GLU A 83 -22.17 -1.36 -11.21
N ILE A 84 -20.94 -1.86 -11.32
CA ILE A 84 -19.75 -1.08 -11.71
C ILE A 84 -19.72 -0.80 -13.22
N TYR A 85 -20.14 -1.76 -14.04
CA TYR A 85 -20.17 -1.68 -15.49
C TYR A 85 -21.49 -2.26 -16.03
N PRO A 86 -22.52 -1.43 -16.24
CA PRO A 86 -23.85 -1.89 -16.63
C PRO A 86 -23.91 -2.63 -17.98
N GLU A 87 -22.95 -2.40 -18.88
CA GLU A 87 -22.83 -3.14 -20.15
C GLU A 87 -22.25 -4.55 -19.97
N PHE A 88 -21.78 -4.89 -18.76
CA PHE A 88 -21.29 -6.21 -18.41
C PHE A 88 -22.42 -7.24 -18.44
N LYS A 89 -22.38 -8.16 -19.41
CA LYS A 89 -23.41 -9.19 -19.53
C LYS A 89 -23.10 -10.44 -18.70
N THR A 90 -21.86 -10.92 -18.76
CA THR A 90 -21.41 -12.10 -18.03
C THR A 90 -19.90 -12.25 -18.09
N PHE A 91 -19.34 -12.98 -17.12
CA PHE A 91 -17.98 -13.53 -17.20
C PHE A 91 -17.95 -14.62 -18.27
N ASN A 92 -17.60 -14.26 -19.50
CA ASN A 92 -17.33 -15.20 -20.57
C ASN A 92 -15.84 -15.11 -20.97
N GLN A 93 -15.40 -16.00 -21.86
CA GLN A 93 -14.04 -15.95 -22.41
C GLN A 93 -13.84 -14.81 -23.44
N SER A 94 -14.88 -14.03 -23.77
CA SER A 94 -14.87 -13.02 -24.84
C SER A 94 -14.82 -11.56 -24.36
N HIS A 95 -15.11 -11.25 -23.09
CA HIS A 95 -14.82 -9.95 -22.48
C HIS A 95 -13.31 -9.83 -22.18
N GLN A 96 -12.52 -9.66 -23.23
CA GLN A 96 -11.05 -9.57 -23.15
C GLN A 96 -10.56 -8.17 -22.78
N PHE A 97 -11.41 -7.15 -22.93
CA PHE A 97 -11.05 -5.77 -22.71
C PHE A 97 -12.08 -5.09 -21.82
N LEU A 98 -11.58 -4.49 -20.73
CA LEU A 98 -12.37 -3.64 -19.85
C LEU A 98 -11.94 -2.18 -20.07
N PRO A 99 -12.87 -1.23 -20.18
CA PRO A 99 -12.52 0.17 -20.28
C PRO A 99 -11.76 0.67 -19.05
N VAL A 100 -10.71 1.47 -19.26
CA VAL A 100 -9.88 2.05 -18.18
C VAL A 100 -10.73 2.84 -17.17
N ALA A 101 -11.82 3.46 -17.62
CA ALA A 101 -12.74 4.23 -16.77
C ALA A 101 -13.41 3.40 -15.66
N VAL A 102 -13.47 2.07 -15.81
CA VAL A 102 -14.10 1.16 -14.84
C VAL A 102 -13.13 0.76 -13.72
N LEU A 103 -11.82 0.90 -13.93
CA LEU A 103 -10.79 0.50 -12.97
C LEU A 103 -10.94 1.16 -11.60
N PRO A 104 -11.17 2.50 -11.47
CA PRO A 104 -11.29 3.14 -10.17
C PRO A 104 -12.45 2.58 -9.33
N ALA A 105 -13.56 2.23 -9.97
CA ALA A 105 -14.72 1.65 -9.29
C ALA A 105 -14.43 0.23 -8.79
N ILE A 106 -13.75 -0.59 -9.59
CA ILE A 106 -13.29 -1.92 -9.17
C ILE A 106 -12.34 -1.80 -7.98
N PHE A 107 -11.33 -0.94 -8.07
CA PHE A 107 -10.39 -0.73 -6.96
C PHE A 107 -11.05 -0.12 -5.72
N SER A 108 -12.05 0.74 -5.88
CA SER A 108 -12.83 1.26 -4.75
C SER A 108 -13.60 0.13 -4.05
N GLU A 109 -14.22 -0.79 -4.78
CA GLU A 109 -14.90 -1.94 -4.20
C GLU A 109 -13.95 -2.90 -3.48
N LEU A 110 -12.72 -3.01 -3.97
CA LEU A 110 -11.66 -3.80 -3.32
C LEU A 110 -11.15 -3.10 -2.05
N ASN A 111 -10.87 -1.79 -2.11
CA ASN A 111 -10.33 -1.00 -1.00
C ASN A 111 -11.36 -0.71 0.10
N ALA A 112 -12.65 -0.65 -0.23
CA ALA A 112 -13.71 -0.31 0.73
C ALA A 112 -13.93 -1.35 1.83
N LYS A 113 -13.40 -2.58 1.69
CA LYS A 113 -13.65 -3.68 2.66
C LYS A 113 -12.45 -4.56 3.04
N SER A 114 -11.25 -4.29 2.54
CA SER A 114 -10.02 -4.92 3.03
C SER A 114 -8.85 -3.97 2.79
N GLY A 115 -8.06 -3.68 3.82
CA GLY A 115 -6.71 -3.15 3.60
C GLY A 115 -5.97 -4.05 2.62
N PHE A 116 -5.09 -3.46 1.81
CA PHE A 116 -4.23 -4.15 0.84
C PHE A 116 -3.87 -5.58 1.29
N VAL A 117 -4.36 -6.58 0.57
CA VAL A 117 -4.10 -7.99 0.88
C VAL A 117 -2.74 -8.38 0.32
N LYS A 118 -1.88 -8.84 1.23
CA LYS A 118 -0.54 -9.42 1.06
C LYS A 118 -0.24 -9.92 -0.37
N SER A 119 0.70 -9.23 -1.03
CA SER A 119 1.63 -9.88 -1.97
C SER A 119 2.26 -11.07 -1.24
N TYR A 120 2.20 -12.27 -1.84
CA TYR A 120 2.80 -13.48 -1.29
C TYR A 120 4.34 -13.51 -1.37
N MET A 121 4.97 -12.37 -1.64
CA MET A 121 6.37 -12.10 -1.32
C MET A 121 6.41 -10.74 -0.62
N GLN A 122 6.45 -10.79 0.71
CA GLN A 122 6.75 -9.65 1.55
C GLN A 122 8.26 -9.43 1.43
N ASN A 123 8.69 -8.70 0.40
CA ASN A 123 10.04 -8.15 0.31
C ASN A 123 10.14 -7.03 1.34
N ASN A 124 10.12 -7.37 2.62
CA ASN A 124 10.62 -6.45 3.63
C ASN A 124 12.09 -6.24 3.30
N LEU A 125 12.48 -4.99 3.11
CA LEU A 125 13.90 -4.65 3.16
C LEU A 125 14.46 -5.14 4.51
N PRO A 126 15.77 -5.48 4.62
CA PRO A 126 16.36 -5.91 5.89
C PRO A 126 16.08 -4.95 7.05
N GLU A 127 15.87 -3.67 6.74
CA GLU A 127 15.54 -2.60 7.67
C GLU A 127 14.02 -2.47 7.99
N GLU A 128 13.13 -3.19 7.29
CA GLU A 128 11.68 -3.12 7.49
C GLU A 128 11.18 -4.20 8.45
N ILE A 129 10.37 -3.77 9.42
CA ILE A 129 9.74 -4.62 10.42
C ILE A 129 8.44 -5.18 9.84
N ALA A 130 8.19 -6.49 10.00
CA ALA A 130 6.96 -7.12 9.54
C ALA A 130 5.71 -6.48 10.16
N ASP A 131 4.64 -6.35 9.38
CA ASP A 131 3.38 -5.70 9.81
C ASP A 131 2.79 -6.34 11.09
N GLU A 132 3.03 -7.62 11.28
CA GLU A 132 2.61 -8.42 12.44
C GLU A 132 3.33 -7.99 13.73
N ASP A 133 4.53 -7.44 13.58
CA ASP A 133 5.37 -6.93 14.67
C ASP A 133 5.18 -5.42 14.89
N ILE A 134 4.81 -4.65 13.85
CA ILE A 134 4.39 -3.24 14.01
C ILE A 134 3.23 -3.12 15.02
N GLN A 135 2.26 -4.05 14.97
CA GLN A 135 1.12 -4.03 15.90
C GLN A 135 1.51 -4.40 17.34
N LYS A 136 2.65 -5.09 17.54
CA LYS A 136 3.17 -5.49 18.85
C LYS A 136 4.16 -4.48 19.43
N LEU A 137 4.84 -3.72 18.57
CA LEU A 137 5.79 -2.68 18.95
C LEU A 137 5.03 -1.39 19.28
N LYS A 138 4.75 -1.16 20.56
CA LYS A 138 4.26 0.13 21.03
C LYS A 138 5.45 1.06 21.23
N GLU A 139 5.65 1.99 20.30
CA GLU A 139 6.63 3.08 20.46
C GLU A 139 6.15 4.05 21.56
N GLY A 140 6.37 3.65 22.82
CA GLY A 140 5.99 4.41 23.99
C GLY A 140 4.47 4.56 24.16
N THR A 141 4.05 4.84 25.39
CA THR A 141 2.67 5.26 25.65
C THR A 141 2.56 6.75 25.37
N LYS A 142 1.72 7.17 24.42
CA LYS A 142 1.46 8.59 24.16
C LYS A 142 0.76 9.21 25.38
N LYS A 143 1.52 9.81 26.29
CA LYS A 143 0.98 10.67 27.35
C LYS A 143 0.70 12.04 26.77
N THR A 144 -0.56 12.31 26.46
CA THR A 144 -1.02 13.68 26.17
C THR A 144 -1.06 14.46 27.47
N ILE A 145 -0.02 15.26 27.73
CA ILE A 145 0.00 16.18 28.88
C ILE A 145 -0.59 17.51 28.40
N THR A 146 -1.84 17.79 28.76
CA THR A 146 -2.46 19.10 28.52
C THR A 146 -1.87 20.09 29.52
N VAL A 147 -0.86 20.86 29.09
CA VAL A 147 -0.31 21.95 29.89
C VAL A 147 -1.12 23.22 29.63
N ASN A 148 -1.73 23.79 30.66
CA ASN A 148 -2.32 25.11 30.57
C ASN A 148 -1.19 26.14 30.45
N ALA A 149 -1.08 26.79 29.30
CA ALA A 149 -0.20 27.94 29.13
C ALA A 149 -0.93 29.18 29.66
N TYR A 150 -0.55 29.62 30.87
CA TYR A 150 -1.03 30.89 31.40
C TYR A 150 -0.22 32.04 30.79
N GLU A 151 -0.91 33.05 30.27
CA GLU A 151 -0.27 34.30 29.89
C GLU A 151 0.33 34.97 31.14
N ARG A 152 1.60 35.36 31.06
CA ARG A 152 2.31 35.94 32.21
C ARG A 152 1.71 37.31 32.51
N ASN A 153 1.43 37.59 33.78
CA ASN A 153 1.03 38.94 34.18
C ASN A 153 2.18 39.93 33.94
N ASP A 154 1.96 40.87 33.02
CA ASP A 154 2.96 41.86 32.61
C ASP A 154 3.45 42.77 33.75
N LYS A 155 2.64 43.02 34.77
CA LYS A 155 3.07 43.79 35.94
C LYS A 155 4.09 42.99 36.76
N ALA A 156 3.79 41.72 37.06
CA ALA A 156 4.69 40.84 37.79
C ALA A 156 6.00 40.60 37.01
N ARG A 157 5.92 40.39 35.69
CA ARG A 157 7.09 40.23 34.82
C ARG A 157 8.04 41.43 34.92
N ARG A 158 7.51 42.65 34.81
CA ARG A 158 8.29 43.89 34.91
C ARG A 158 8.94 44.05 36.29
N GLN A 159 8.20 43.77 37.36
CA GLN A 159 8.73 43.83 38.72
C GLN A 159 9.90 42.86 38.92
N CYS A 160 9.77 41.61 38.47
CA CYS A 160 10.85 40.64 38.54
C CYS A 160 12.09 41.09 37.75
N ILE A 161 11.92 41.57 36.51
CA ILE A 161 13.05 42.06 35.70
C ILE A 161 13.74 43.22 36.41
N ASN A 162 12.99 44.19 36.95
CA ASN A 162 13.56 45.34 37.65
C ASN A 162 14.33 44.94 38.92
N TYR A 163 13.78 44.01 39.70
CA TYR A 163 14.43 43.49 40.90
C TYR A 163 15.77 42.83 40.57
N TYR A 164 15.78 41.90 39.62
CA TYR A 164 17.01 41.19 39.23
C TYR A 164 18.01 42.10 38.53
N LYS A 165 17.53 43.07 37.73
CA LYS A 165 18.39 44.10 37.15
C LYS A 165 19.09 44.92 38.25
N LYS A 166 18.39 45.32 39.31
CA LYS A 166 18.98 46.04 40.45
C LYS A 166 19.96 45.17 41.24
N LYS A 167 19.60 43.92 41.53
CA LYS A 167 20.44 42.94 42.23
C LYS A 167 21.77 42.71 41.48
N ASN A 168 21.72 42.71 40.15
CA ASN A 168 22.85 42.42 39.29
C ASN A 168 23.56 43.67 38.75
N GLY A 169 23.48 44.80 39.47
CA GLY A 169 24.24 46.01 39.14
C GLY A 169 23.83 46.67 37.82
N GLY A 170 22.56 46.53 37.43
CA GLY A 170 22.01 47.09 36.19
C GLY A 170 21.91 46.12 35.02
N VAL A 171 22.39 44.88 35.18
CA VAL A 171 22.46 43.88 34.11
C VAL A 171 21.35 42.83 34.23
N VAL A 172 20.69 42.51 33.12
CA VAL A 172 19.76 41.38 33.05
C VAL A 172 20.56 40.11 32.72
N LYS A 173 20.78 39.28 33.74
CA LYS A 173 21.44 37.97 33.61
C LYS A 173 20.57 36.85 34.19
N CYS A 174 20.75 35.65 33.67
CA CYS A 174 20.13 34.44 34.21
C CYS A 174 20.80 34.08 35.55
N GLU A 175 20.02 33.92 36.62
CA GLU A 175 20.55 33.54 37.94
C GLU A 175 21.03 32.07 37.99
N ILE A 176 20.56 31.22 37.07
CA ILE A 176 20.87 29.79 37.06
C ILE A 176 22.20 29.53 36.34
N CYS A 177 22.36 30.09 35.13
CA CYS A 177 23.53 29.82 34.28
C CYS A 177 24.43 31.04 34.03
N GLY A 178 24.12 32.20 34.62
CA GLY A 178 24.91 33.43 34.46
C GLY A 178 24.82 34.10 33.08
N PHE A 179 24.00 33.56 32.18
CA PHE A 179 23.85 34.05 30.81
C PHE A 179 23.43 35.53 30.77
N ASN A 180 24.18 36.36 30.05
CA ASN A 180 23.92 37.80 29.94
C ASN A 180 23.09 38.11 28.68
N PHE A 181 21.86 38.58 28.89
CA PHE A 181 20.92 38.86 27.81
C PHE A 181 21.30 40.12 27.02
N GLY A 182 21.71 41.20 27.69
CA GLY A 182 22.10 42.45 27.00
C GLY A 182 23.36 42.27 26.15
N LYS A 183 24.34 41.50 26.63
CA LYS A 183 25.54 41.19 25.83
C LYS A 183 25.21 40.40 24.56
N THR A 184 24.24 39.49 24.62
CA THR A 184 23.92 38.60 23.49
C THR A 184 22.95 39.22 22.50
N TYR A 185 21.99 40.02 22.98
CA TYR A 185 20.89 40.53 22.16
C TYR A 185 20.90 42.05 21.92
N GLY A 186 21.79 42.81 22.57
CA GLY A 186 21.88 44.28 22.46
C GLY A 186 20.98 45.00 23.45
#